data_AF-K2BQ59-F1
#
_entry.id   AF-K2BQ59-F1
#
_cell.length_a   1.000
_cell.length_b   1.000
_cell.length_c   1.000
_cell.angle_alpha   90.00
_cell.angle_beta   90.00
_cell.angle_gamma   90.00
#
_symmetry.space_group_name_H-M   'P 1'
#
loop_
_entity.id
_entity.type
_entity.pdbx_description
1 polymer ?
#
loop_
_entity_poly.entity_id
_entity_poly.type
_entity_poly.pdbx_seq_one_letter_code
_entity_poly.pdbx_strand_id
1 'polypeptide(L)'
;MINKPELRLISSGFNHSFIRHYGAVSRLTRISDLNFHFKFSSGRTLEFITTPYCHSRGSFTVFDSRSKILFSGDIFGTYDKSWKLFYSFPEGCAGQTPCIICAANGVPCRVNSYYEFHRITMPSSKALRYALTKLKDLPFEMVASQHGSILDRRSAMMLLENLMKLDDIGIDNLSPEER
;
A
#
# COMPACT_ATOMS: atom_id res chain seq x y z
N MET A 1 10.99 -21.40 6.18
CA MET A 1 11.37 -19.97 6.29
C MET A 1 11.07 -19.39 7.68
N ILE A 2 9.93 -19.72 8.31
CA ILE A 2 9.50 -19.19 9.63
C ILE A 2 9.87 -20.06 10.86
N ASN A 3 10.74 -21.06 10.68
CA ASN A 3 11.16 -21.99 11.74
C ASN A 3 12.64 -21.81 12.11
N LYS A 4 13.03 -20.54 12.27
CA LYS A 4 14.40 -20.14 12.55
C LYS A 4 14.43 -19.36 13.87
N PRO A 5 15.12 -19.84 14.92
CA PRO A 5 15.18 -19.14 16.21
C PRO A 5 15.79 -17.74 16.09
N GLU A 6 16.71 -17.55 15.14
CA GLU A 6 17.37 -16.27 14.86
C GLU A 6 16.47 -15.28 14.11
N LEU A 7 15.39 -15.77 13.49
CA LEU A 7 14.45 -14.92 12.75
C LEU A 7 13.47 -14.26 13.71
N ARG A 8 13.40 -12.93 13.65
CA ARG A 8 12.38 -12.13 14.32
C ARG A 8 11.28 -11.78 13.31
N LEU A 9 10.06 -12.17 13.61
CA LEU A 9 8.87 -11.84 12.82
C LEU A 9 8.19 -10.61 13.42
N ILE A 10 8.24 -9.49 12.71
CA ILE A 10 7.61 -8.24 13.13
C ILE A 10 6.26 -8.11 12.41
N SER A 11 5.18 -7.96 13.17
CA SER A 11 3.83 -7.78 12.61
C SER A 11 2.95 -6.94 13.53
N SER A 12 1.70 -6.72 13.13
CA SER A 12 0.67 -6.26 14.05
C SER A 12 0.29 -7.36 15.02
N GLY A 13 -0.01 -7.00 16.27
CA GLY A 13 -0.44 -7.95 17.29
C GLY A 13 -1.71 -8.72 16.90
N PHE A 14 -2.58 -8.12 16.07
CA PHE A 14 -3.79 -8.78 15.56
C PHE A 14 -3.48 -10.03 14.71
N ASN A 15 -2.30 -10.09 14.09
CA ASN A 15 -1.93 -11.18 13.18
C ASN A 15 -1.24 -12.34 13.91
N HIS A 16 -0.79 -12.16 15.15
CA HIS A 16 0.06 -13.13 15.84
C HIS A 16 -0.62 -14.48 16.06
N SER A 17 -1.90 -14.47 16.45
CA SER A 17 -2.67 -15.72 16.64
C SER A 17 -2.77 -16.50 15.33
N PHE A 18 -3.01 -15.80 14.21
CA PHE A 18 -3.06 -16.40 12.87
C PHE A 18 -1.71 -16.95 12.43
N ILE A 19 -0.62 -16.22 12.64
CA ILE A 19 0.73 -16.68 12.27
C ILE A 19 1.09 -17.98 13.01
N ARG A 20 0.64 -18.15 14.27
CA ARG A 20 0.89 -19.38 15.04
C ARG A 20 0.24 -20.62 14.44
N HIS A 21 -0.88 -20.49 13.73
CA HIS A 21 -1.51 -21.62 13.03
C HIS A 21 -0.64 -22.19 11.89
N TYR A 22 0.33 -21.42 11.39
CA TYR A 22 1.30 -21.89 10.40
C TYR A 22 2.52 -22.58 11.04
N GLY A 23 2.49 -22.88 12.34
CA GLY A 23 3.57 -23.58 13.04
C GLY A 23 4.82 -22.74 13.27
N ALA A 24 4.71 -21.40 13.21
CA ALA A 24 5.83 -20.50 13.41
C ALA A 24 6.44 -20.65 14.82
N VAL A 25 7.70 -21.07 14.89
CA VAL A 25 8.49 -21.10 16.14
C VAL A 25 9.33 -19.83 16.36
N SER A 26 9.47 -19.00 15.33
CA SER A 26 10.20 -17.74 15.40
C SER A 26 9.59 -16.74 16.38
N ARG A 27 10.43 -15.85 16.95
CA ARG A 27 9.98 -14.82 17.88
C ARG A 27 9.07 -13.81 17.17
N LEU A 28 7.81 -13.79 17.56
CA LEU A 28 6.84 -12.77 17.15
C LEU A 28 7.06 -11.48 17.94
N THR A 29 7.05 -10.35 17.26
CA THR A 29 7.19 -9.02 17.85
C THR A 29 6.13 -8.10 17.29
N ARG A 30 5.41 -7.41 18.17
CA ARG A 30 4.43 -6.43 17.72
C ARG A 30 5.15 -5.14 17.36
N ILE A 31 4.68 -4.46 16.32
CA ILE A 31 5.15 -3.09 16.00
C ILE A 31 4.92 -2.10 17.16
N SER A 32 3.91 -2.34 18.00
CA SER A 32 3.64 -1.55 19.21
C SER A 32 4.73 -1.72 20.27
N ASP A 33 5.27 -2.94 20.42
CA ASP A 33 6.36 -3.23 21.38
C ASP A 33 7.67 -2.55 20.95
N LEU A 34 7.72 -2.07 19.70
CA LEU A 34 8.84 -1.35 19.10
C LEU A 34 8.60 0.17 19.05
N ASN A 35 7.53 0.69 19.68
CA ASN A 35 7.12 2.09 19.54
C ASN A 35 7.05 2.53 18.06
N PHE A 36 6.59 1.63 17.19
CA PHE A 36 6.46 1.85 15.75
C PHE A 36 7.77 2.16 15.01
N HIS A 37 8.93 1.85 15.59
CA HIS A 37 10.24 2.06 14.97
C HIS A 37 11.15 0.85 15.13
N PHE A 38 11.84 0.47 14.06
CA PHE A 38 12.90 -0.54 14.13
C PHE A 38 14.26 0.08 13.79
N LYS A 39 15.11 0.22 14.80
CA LYS A 39 16.49 0.71 14.64
C LYS A 39 17.46 -0.45 14.47
N PHE A 40 18.16 -0.47 13.34
CA PHE A 40 19.24 -1.41 13.08
C PHE A 40 20.49 -1.05 13.89
N SER A 41 21.40 -2.00 14.08
CA SER A 41 22.72 -1.76 14.70
C SER A 41 23.54 -0.69 13.98
N SER A 42 23.33 -0.53 12.67
CA SER A 42 23.93 0.53 11.85
C SER A 42 23.37 1.93 12.10
N GLY A 43 22.32 2.06 12.93
CA GLY A 43 21.63 3.32 13.18
C GLY A 43 20.54 3.68 12.16
N ARG A 44 20.42 2.95 11.04
CA ARG A 44 19.26 3.08 10.12
C ARG A 44 17.98 2.72 10.87
N THR A 45 16.89 3.42 10.58
CA THR A 45 15.59 3.20 11.22
C THR A 45 14.50 3.01 10.18
N LEU A 46 13.65 2.00 10.39
CA LEU A 46 12.37 1.87 9.71
C LEU A 46 11.26 2.40 10.61
N GLU A 47 10.33 3.15 10.04
CA GLU A 47 9.12 3.62 10.69
C GLU A 47 7.92 2.77 10.23
N PHE A 48 7.06 2.37 11.18
CA PHE A 48 5.85 1.60 10.91
C PHE A 48 4.62 2.48 11.02
N ILE A 49 3.90 2.70 9.92
CA ILE A 49 2.71 3.55 9.90
C ILE A 49 1.47 2.68 9.78
N THR A 50 0.65 2.64 10.83
CA THR A 50 -0.57 1.82 10.85
C THR A 50 -1.60 2.29 9.83
N THR A 51 -2.15 1.34 9.08
CA THR A 51 -3.17 1.55 8.04
C THR A 51 -4.25 0.48 8.22
N PRO A 52 -4.96 0.49 9.36
CA PRO A 52 -5.92 -0.56 9.70
C PRO A 52 -7.00 -0.63 8.64
N TYR A 53 -7.40 -1.86 8.30
CA TYR A 53 -8.38 -2.15 7.27
C TYR A 53 -7.92 -1.72 5.86
N CYS A 54 -6.62 -1.83 5.56
CA CYS A 54 -6.07 -1.69 4.20
C CYS A 54 -5.20 -2.90 3.81
N HIS A 55 -5.76 -4.07 3.53
CA HIS A 55 -7.17 -4.46 3.72
C HIS A 55 -7.42 -5.17 5.07
N SER A 56 -6.38 -5.68 5.72
CA SER A 56 -6.49 -6.33 7.03
C SER A 56 -6.58 -5.33 8.18
N ARG A 57 -7.30 -5.69 9.25
CA ARG A 57 -7.32 -4.94 10.52
C ARG A 57 -5.90 -4.66 11.04
N GLY A 58 -4.97 -5.59 10.81
CA GLY A 58 -3.58 -5.50 11.25
C GLY A 58 -2.63 -4.84 10.25
N SER A 59 -3.10 -4.23 9.17
CA SER A 59 -2.24 -3.64 8.13
C SER A 59 -1.44 -2.43 8.63
N PHE A 60 -0.21 -2.31 8.14
CA PHE A 60 0.67 -1.17 8.31
C PHE A 60 1.63 -1.07 7.11
N THR A 61 2.18 0.13 6.92
CA THR A 61 3.22 0.40 5.91
C THR A 61 4.56 0.62 6.59
N VAL A 62 5.64 0.54 5.82
CA VAL A 62 7.02 0.71 6.31
C VAL A 62 7.68 1.83 5.55
N PHE A 63 8.09 2.89 6.26
CA PHE A 63 8.86 3.97 5.67
C PHE A 63 10.33 3.86 6.07
N ASP A 64 11.22 3.87 5.07
CA ASP A 64 12.66 3.96 5.30
C ASP A 64 13.15 5.38 5.03
N SER A 65 13.39 6.11 6.11
CA SER A 65 13.81 7.53 6.07
C SER A 65 15.13 7.77 5.35
N ARG A 66 15.99 6.75 5.20
CA ARG A 66 17.28 6.83 4.53
C ARG A 66 17.16 6.76 3.01
N SER A 67 16.42 5.80 2.47
CA SER A 67 16.19 5.67 1.02
C SER A 67 14.99 6.49 0.53
N LYS A 68 14.19 7.05 1.44
CA LYS A 68 12.92 7.72 1.13
C LYS A 68 11.94 6.80 0.40
N ILE A 69 11.99 5.50 0.66
CA ILE A 69 11.06 4.52 0.09
C ILE A 69 9.96 4.21 1.11
N LEU A 70 8.71 4.31 0.65
CA LEU A 70 7.54 3.83 1.36
C LEU A 70 7.15 2.44 0.81
N PHE A 71 7.31 1.40 1.62
CA PHE A 71 6.69 0.10 1.33
C PHE A 71 5.23 0.13 1.82
N SER A 72 4.29 0.21 0.88
CA SER A 72 2.88 0.54 1.16
C SER A 72 1.95 -0.65 1.35
N GLY A 73 2.48 -1.88 1.27
CA GLY A 73 1.64 -3.07 1.22
C GLY A 73 0.71 -3.02 0.00
N ASP A 74 -0.58 -3.26 0.21
CA ASP A 74 -1.57 -3.24 -0.88
C ASP A 74 -2.04 -1.83 -1.27
N ILE A 75 -1.74 -0.81 -0.48
CA ILE A 75 -2.06 0.57 -0.85
C ILE A 75 -1.18 0.95 -2.05
N PHE A 76 -1.77 1.59 -3.05
CA PHE A 76 -1.16 1.82 -4.37
C PHE A 76 -0.93 0.54 -5.19
N GLY A 77 -1.59 -0.56 -4.82
CA GLY A 77 -1.55 -1.82 -5.55
C GLY A 77 -2.33 -1.80 -6.87
N THR A 78 -1.99 -2.74 -7.77
CA THR A 78 -2.70 -2.97 -9.04
C THR A 78 -2.51 -4.41 -9.52
N TYR A 79 -3.47 -4.94 -10.29
CA TYR A 79 -3.38 -6.22 -11.01
C TYR A 79 -2.97 -6.06 -12.49
N ASP A 80 -2.26 -4.98 -12.82
CA ASP A 80 -1.92 -4.63 -14.19
C ASP A 80 -1.19 -5.78 -14.93
N LYS A 81 -1.78 -6.21 -16.06
CA LYS A 81 -1.26 -7.28 -16.92
C LYS A 81 -0.02 -6.84 -17.70
N SER A 82 0.23 -5.54 -17.85
CA SER A 82 1.35 -4.97 -18.61
C SER A 82 2.44 -4.41 -17.69
N TRP A 83 2.76 -5.16 -16.63
CA TRP A 83 3.64 -4.73 -15.55
C TRP A 83 5.05 -4.32 -16.00
N LYS A 84 5.55 -3.24 -15.39
CA LYS A 84 6.97 -2.84 -15.39
C LYS A 84 7.39 -2.64 -13.94
N LEU A 85 8.65 -2.93 -13.59
CA LEU A 85 9.13 -2.75 -12.22
C LEU A 85 8.99 -1.31 -11.73
N PHE A 86 9.36 -0.35 -12.57
CA PHE A 86 9.17 1.07 -12.32
C PHE A 86 8.14 1.65 -13.28
N TYR A 87 7.26 2.51 -12.76
CA TYR A 87 6.25 3.18 -13.57
C TYR A 87 6.04 4.61 -13.11
N SER A 88 5.93 5.50 -14.10
CA SER A 88 5.56 6.89 -13.93
C SER A 88 4.38 7.18 -14.82
N PHE A 89 3.35 7.81 -14.28
CA PHE A 89 2.25 8.29 -15.13
C PHE A 89 2.77 9.41 -16.05
N PRO A 90 2.44 9.41 -17.35
CA PRO A 90 2.77 10.53 -18.23
C PRO A 90 2.24 11.85 -17.68
N GLU A 91 2.92 12.96 -17.97
CA GLU A 91 2.42 14.28 -17.61
C GLU A 91 1.01 14.53 -18.17
N GLY A 92 0.13 15.09 -17.35
CA GLY A 92 -1.28 15.30 -17.67
C GLY A 92 -2.16 14.04 -17.63
N CYS A 93 -1.60 12.82 -17.69
CA CYS A 93 -2.39 11.62 -17.46
C CYS A 93 -2.81 11.59 -15.97
N ALA A 94 -4.06 11.20 -15.68
CA ALA A 94 -4.68 11.21 -14.33
C ALA A 94 -5.01 12.55 -13.64
N GLY A 95 -5.13 13.64 -14.41
CA GLY A 95 -5.89 14.84 -14.01
C GLY A 95 -7.42 14.63 -14.05
N GLN A 96 -8.23 15.69 -14.17
CA GLN A 96 -9.71 15.59 -14.17
C GLN A 96 -10.28 14.67 -15.26
N THR A 97 -9.54 14.39 -16.34
CA THR A 97 -9.93 13.42 -17.39
C THR A 97 -8.76 12.49 -17.74
N PRO A 98 -8.45 11.49 -16.89
CA PRO A 98 -7.19 10.75 -16.86
C PRO A 98 -6.76 10.09 -18.17
N CYS A 99 -7.71 9.45 -18.86
CA CYS A 99 -7.39 8.49 -19.90
C CYS A 99 -7.28 9.10 -21.30
N ILE A 100 -7.83 10.30 -21.53
CA ILE A 100 -7.74 10.99 -22.82
C ILE A 100 -6.29 11.36 -23.11
N ILE A 101 -5.57 11.90 -22.12
CA ILE A 101 -4.16 12.31 -22.28
C ILE A 101 -3.23 11.10 -22.42
N CYS A 102 -3.49 10.02 -21.69
CA CYS A 102 -2.76 8.76 -21.88
C CYS A 102 -2.93 8.24 -23.33
N ALA A 103 -4.16 8.22 -23.85
CA ALA A 103 -4.44 7.83 -25.23
C ALA A 103 -3.75 8.75 -26.26
N ALA A 104 -3.75 10.07 -26.04
CA ALA A 104 -3.09 11.04 -26.92
C ALA A 104 -1.57 10.86 -26.99
N ASN A 105 -0.95 10.36 -25.92
CA ASN A 105 0.47 10.03 -25.87
C ASN A 105 0.79 8.58 -26.28
N GLY A 106 -0.20 7.83 -26.78
CA GLY A 106 -0.03 6.43 -27.20
C GLY A 106 0.24 5.46 -26.05
N VAL A 107 -0.10 5.82 -24.80
CA VAL A 107 0.12 4.98 -23.61
C VAL A 107 -1.22 4.47 -23.09
N PRO A 108 -1.38 3.16 -22.82
CA PRO A 108 -2.58 2.64 -22.17
C PRO A 108 -2.84 3.32 -20.82
N CYS A 109 -4.07 3.77 -20.59
CA CYS A 109 -4.46 4.34 -19.30
C CYS A 109 -4.51 3.24 -18.23
N ARG A 110 -3.58 3.28 -17.26
CA ARG A 110 -3.48 2.29 -16.19
C ARG A 110 -4.22 2.68 -14.91
N VAL A 111 -4.69 3.92 -14.82
CA VAL A 111 -5.31 4.46 -13.60
C VAL A 111 -6.50 3.59 -13.15
N ASN A 112 -7.32 3.13 -14.08
CA ASN A 112 -8.48 2.29 -13.77
C ASN A 112 -8.09 0.98 -13.09
N SER A 113 -6.96 0.36 -13.44
CA SER A 113 -6.55 -0.89 -12.78
C SER A 113 -6.18 -0.67 -11.31
N TYR A 114 -5.66 0.51 -10.96
CA TYR A 114 -5.47 0.90 -9.56
C TYR A 114 -6.82 1.14 -8.88
N TYR A 115 -7.78 1.80 -9.52
CA TYR A 115 -9.11 2.00 -8.94
C TYR A 115 -9.81 0.67 -8.65
N GLU A 116 -9.86 -0.23 -9.64
CA GLU A 116 -10.47 -1.55 -9.48
C GLU A 116 -9.80 -2.36 -8.38
N PHE A 117 -8.46 -2.36 -8.31
CA PHE A 117 -7.74 -3.01 -7.22
C PHE A 117 -8.19 -2.48 -5.86
N HIS A 118 -8.29 -1.16 -5.69
CA HIS A 118 -8.68 -0.59 -4.40
C HIS A 118 -10.16 -0.83 -4.08
N ARG A 119 -11.06 -0.80 -5.08
CA ARG A 119 -12.48 -1.13 -4.88
C ARG A 119 -12.70 -2.54 -4.38
N ILE A 120 -11.94 -3.50 -4.93
CA ILE A 120 -12.06 -4.93 -4.60
C ILE A 120 -11.32 -5.24 -3.30
N THR A 121 -10.09 -4.76 -3.16
CA THR A 121 -9.21 -5.15 -2.06
C THR A 121 -9.52 -4.38 -0.78
N MET A 122 -9.82 -3.08 -0.85
CA MET A 122 -10.03 -2.26 0.34
C MET A 122 -11.46 -2.40 0.84
N PRO A 123 -11.68 -2.54 2.16
CA PRO A 123 -13.00 -2.79 2.71
C PRO A 123 -13.92 -1.57 2.66
N SER A 124 -13.40 -0.33 2.72
CA SER A 124 -14.22 0.89 2.61
C SER A 124 -13.38 2.11 2.22
N SER A 125 -14.04 3.11 1.65
CA SER A 125 -13.47 4.42 1.34
C SER A 125 -13.00 5.12 2.61
N LYS A 126 -13.70 4.93 3.74
CA LYS A 126 -13.30 5.48 5.04
C LYS A 126 -11.93 4.96 5.49
N ALA A 127 -11.71 3.64 5.41
CA ALA A 127 -10.44 3.03 5.77
C ALA A 127 -9.31 3.52 4.85
N LEU A 128 -9.55 3.53 3.54
CA LEU A 128 -8.56 3.97 2.57
C LEU A 128 -8.18 5.46 2.76
N ARG A 129 -9.17 6.35 2.91
CA ARG A 129 -8.92 7.79 3.12
C ARG A 129 -8.16 8.06 4.42
N TYR A 130 -8.46 7.32 5.50
CA TYR A 130 -7.69 7.41 6.74
C TYR A 130 -6.23 7.04 6.52
N ALA A 131 -5.96 5.93 5.81
CA ALA A 131 -4.60 5.52 5.50
C ALA A 131 -3.88 6.54 4.61
N LEU A 132 -4.49 6.96 3.49
CA LEU A 132 -3.91 7.94 2.57
C LEU A 132 -3.59 9.28 3.24
N THR A 133 -4.45 9.75 4.15
CA THR A 133 -4.19 10.99 4.92
C THR A 133 -2.90 10.89 5.72
N LYS A 134 -2.64 9.74 6.36
CA LYS A 134 -1.39 9.53 7.10
C LYS A 134 -0.16 9.46 6.20
N LEU A 135 -0.31 8.92 4.98
CA LEU A 135 0.81 8.73 4.05
C LEU A 135 1.15 9.99 3.26
N LYS A 136 0.19 10.90 3.06
CA LYS A 136 0.33 12.12 2.25
C LYS A 136 1.53 12.98 2.64
N ASP A 137 1.74 13.15 3.94
CA ASP A 137 2.74 14.07 4.49
C ASP A 137 4.12 13.41 4.68
N LEU A 138 4.23 12.10 4.43
CA LEU A 138 5.51 11.40 4.51
C LEU A 138 6.46 11.87 3.39
N PRO A 139 7.74 12.12 3.68
CA PRO A 139 8.71 12.61 2.71
C PRO A 139 9.29 11.45 1.87
N PHE A 140 8.45 10.58 1.32
CA PHE A 140 8.90 9.51 0.41
C PHE A 140 9.15 10.06 -1.00
N GLU A 141 10.16 9.52 -1.69
CA GLU A 141 10.46 9.79 -3.10
C GLU A 141 9.93 8.68 -4.01
N MET A 142 9.76 7.47 -3.47
CA MET A 142 9.18 6.33 -4.16
C MET A 142 8.23 5.55 -3.26
N VAL A 143 7.22 4.94 -3.87
CA VAL A 143 6.33 3.97 -3.23
C VAL A 143 6.53 2.61 -3.87
N ALA A 144 6.79 1.60 -3.03
CA ALA A 144 6.86 0.20 -3.42
C ALA A 144 5.66 -0.54 -2.82
N SER A 145 4.62 -0.75 -3.62
CA SER A 145 3.49 -1.61 -3.23
C SER A 145 3.88 -3.09 -3.32
N GLN A 146 3.14 -3.94 -2.62
CA GLN A 146 3.29 -5.38 -2.65
C GLN A 146 2.90 -5.97 -4.02
N HIS A 147 1.98 -5.31 -4.71
CA HIS A 147 1.48 -5.69 -6.02
C HIS A 147 1.58 -4.51 -6.99
N GLY A 148 2.13 -4.75 -8.18
CA GLY A 148 2.25 -3.71 -9.20
C GLY A 148 3.63 -3.06 -9.24
N SER A 149 3.69 -1.85 -9.79
CA SER A 149 4.93 -1.13 -10.07
C SER A 149 5.38 -0.27 -8.88
N ILE A 150 6.69 -0.03 -8.79
CA ILE A 150 7.25 1.03 -7.97
C ILE A 150 6.94 2.37 -8.64
N LEU A 151 6.31 3.27 -7.89
CA LEU A 151 5.89 4.59 -8.37
C LEU A 151 6.83 5.68 -7.84
N ASP A 152 7.13 6.66 -8.67
CA ASP A 152 7.71 7.93 -8.21
C ASP A 152 6.70 8.72 -7.36
N ARG A 153 7.20 9.67 -6.55
CA ARG A 153 6.35 10.49 -5.68
C ARG A 153 5.24 11.20 -6.45
N ARG A 154 5.52 11.78 -7.61
CA ARG A 154 4.52 12.53 -8.41
C ARG A 154 3.35 11.62 -8.79
N SER A 155 3.66 10.44 -9.30
CA SER A 155 2.72 9.40 -9.71
C SER A 155 1.90 8.88 -8.53
N ALA A 156 2.55 8.64 -7.38
CA ALA A 156 1.88 8.21 -6.16
C ALA A 156 0.96 9.28 -5.58
N MET A 157 1.38 10.55 -5.55
CA MET A 157 0.56 11.66 -5.04
C MET A 157 -0.66 11.91 -5.93
N MET A 158 -0.47 11.83 -7.24
CA MET A 158 -1.57 11.92 -8.19
C MET A 158 -2.56 10.76 -8.03
N LEU A 159 -2.08 9.53 -7.85
CA LEU A 159 -2.94 8.40 -7.56
C LEU A 159 -3.65 8.56 -6.21
N LEU A 160 -2.96 9.08 -5.18
CA LEU A 160 -3.54 9.38 -3.87
C LEU A 160 -4.73 10.34 -4.00
N GLU A 161 -4.57 11.44 -4.73
CA GLU A 161 -5.65 12.42 -4.94
C GLU A 161 -6.88 11.81 -5.62
N ASN A 162 -6.65 10.90 -6.56
CA ASN A 162 -7.72 10.19 -7.24
C ASN A 162 -8.40 9.15 -6.33
N LEU A 163 -7.63 8.34 -5.61
CA LEU A 163 -8.15 7.36 -4.66
C LEU A 163 -8.94 8.00 -3.51
N MET A 164 -8.55 9.21 -3.08
CA MET A 164 -9.29 9.97 -2.06
C MET A 164 -10.72 10.32 -2.50
N LYS A 165 -10.98 10.43 -3.81
CA LYS A 165 -12.29 10.79 -4.37
C LYS A 165 -13.23 9.60 -4.52
N LEU A 166 -12.72 8.37 -4.54
CA LEU A 166 -13.56 7.18 -4.64
C LEU A 166 -14.45 7.06 -3.40
N ASP A 167 -15.74 6.83 -3.62
CA ASP A 167 -16.79 6.61 -2.62
C ASP A 167 -17.49 5.25 -2.79
N ASP A 168 -17.01 4.43 -3.72
CA ASP A 168 -17.54 3.15 -4.16
C ASP A 168 -16.59 1.98 -3.83
N ILE A 169 -15.87 2.06 -2.71
CA ILE A 169 -14.87 1.06 -2.30
C ILE A 169 -15.47 0.00 -1.37
N GLY A 170 -15.25 -1.28 -1.69
CA GLY A 170 -15.60 -2.40 -0.83
C GLY A 170 -17.08 -2.37 -0.42
N ILE A 171 -17.34 -2.31 0.89
CA ILE A 171 -18.71 -2.27 1.42
C ILE A 171 -19.45 -0.97 1.12
N ASP A 172 -18.80 0.06 0.56
CA ASP A 172 -19.50 1.27 0.12
C ASP A 172 -20.18 1.06 -1.25
N ASN A 173 -19.81 0.00 -1.98
CA ASN A 173 -20.43 -0.41 -3.25
C ASN A 173 -21.13 -1.77 -3.11
N LEU A 174 -22.16 -1.83 -2.24
CA LEU A 174 -22.96 -3.04 -2.08
C LEU A 174 -23.81 -3.30 -3.33
N SER A 175 -23.40 -4.26 -4.16
CA SER A 175 -24.31 -4.92 -5.09
C SER A 175 -24.95 -6.13 -4.40
N PRO A 176 -26.26 -6.40 -4.63
CA PRO A 176 -26.96 -7.52 -4.00
C PRO A 176 -26.32 -8.91 -4.25
N GLU A 177 -25.51 -9.05 -5.30
CA GLU A 177 -24.95 -10.32 -5.77
C GLU A 177 -23.56 -10.10 -6.40
N GLU A 178 -22.69 -11.13 -6.33
CA GLU A 178 -21.45 -11.23 -7.10
C GLU A 178 -21.81 -11.37 -8.59
N ARG A 179 -21.34 -10.47 -9.46
CA ARG A 179 -21.42 -10.63 -10.92
C ARG A 179 -20.10 -11.14 -11.48
#